data_AF-A0A371P336-F1
#
_entry.id   AF-A0A371P336-F1
#
_cell.length_a   1.000
_cell.length_b   1.000
_cell.length_c   1.000
_cell.angle_alpha   90.00
_cell.angle_beta   90.00
_cell.angle_gamma   90.00
#
_symmetry.space_group_name_H-M   'P 1'
#
loop_
_entity.id
_entity.type
_entity.pdbx_description
1 polymer ?
#
loop_
_entity_poly.entity_id
_entity_poly.type
_entity_poly.pdbx_seq_one_letter_code
_entity_poly.pdbx_strand_id
1 'polypeptide(L)'
;MRFGGIVVAAALVLSACSSDPTPKEPDPSKAATPTTPAVAVPTMPPQASEDSPEGAAAFVKHYVDVFNYAAATGDVKELSAISSKCKPCSEYAEDFSSLQPSSRPQGDAWELGDVGVSTEAGNRRVQASISSLGDADGSYELLFELSSHPPFQVLDIRDRTK
;
A
#
# COMPACT_ATOMS: atom_id res chain seq x y z
N MET A 1 62.46 -20.23 -2.31
CA MET A 1 63.36 -21.01 -1.43
C MET A 1 63.00 -20.73 0.01
N ARG A 2 62.93 -21.80 0.81
CA ARG A 2 62.94 -21.88 2.29
C ARG A 2 61.59 -21.78 3.01
N PHE A 3 61.12 -22.98 3.35
CA PHE A 3 60.23 -23.37 4.44
C PHE A 3 60.67 -22.79 5.79
N GLY A 4 59.70 -22.59 6.69
CA GLY A 4 59.95 -22.33 8.10
C GLY A 4 58.65 -22.37 8.90
N GLY A 5 58.24 -23.57 9.33
CA GLY A 5 57.15 -23.74 10.27
C GLY A 5 57.58 -23.40 11.70
N ILE A 6 56.64 -22.97 12.53
CA ILE A 6 56.77 -22.96 13.99
C ILE A 6 55.44 -23.43 14.59
N VAL A 7 55.51 -24.57 15.28
CA VAL A 7 54.51 -25.10 16.20
C VAL A 7 54.63 -24.29 17.50
N VAL A 8 53.54 -23.71 17.99
CA VAL A 8 53.48 -23.18 19.36
C VAL A 8 52.35 -23.87 20.12
N ALA A 9 52.79 -24.57 21.16
CA ALA A 9 52.02 -25.38 22.06
C ALA A 9 51.04 -24.56 22.91
N ALA A 10 49.87 -25.14 23.15
CA ALA A 10 48.90 -24.68 24.11
C ALA A 10 49.46 -24.77 25.55
N ALA A 11 49.40 -23.65 26.27
CA ALA A 11 49.57 -23.61 27.72
C ALA A 11 48.37 -22.88 28.33
N LEU A 12 47.51 -23.66 28.99
CA LEU A 12 46.44 -23.20 29.86
C LEU A 12 47.07 -22.66 31.15
N VAL A 13 46.80 -21.40 31.49
CA VAL A 13 46.99 -20.90 32.85
C VAL A 13 45.72 -20.14 33.23
N LEU A 14 44.92 -20.75 34.11
CA LEU A 14 43.83 -20.08 34.83
C LEU A 14 44.46 -19.29 35.99
N SER A 15 44.28 -17.98 36.01
CA SER A 15 44.43 -17.19 37.23
C SER A 15 43.34 -16.14 37.33
N ALA A 16 42.63 -16.21 38.46
CA ALA A 16 41.42 -15.48 38.79
C ALA A 16 41.64 -13.97 38.96
N CYS A 17 40.72 -13.19 38.40
CA CYS A 17 40.33 -11.84 38.84
C CYS A 17 38.80 -11.84 38.80
N SER A 18 38.11 -12.10 39.91
CA SER A 18 37.77 -11.13 40.96
C SER A 18 37.03 -9.92 40.41
N SER A 19 35.70 -10.05 40.39
CA SER A 19 34.65 -9.04 40.62
C SER A 19 33.42 -9.56 39.88
N ASP A 20 32.45 -10.08 40.63
CA ASP A 20 31.14 -10.46 40.08
C ASP A 20 30.21 -9.26 40.27
N PRO A 21 30.03 -8.38 39.26
CA PRO A 21 28.85 -7.53 39.22
C PRO A 21 27.70 -8.43 38.79
N THR A 22 26.72 -8.62 39.68
CA THR A 22 25.42 -9.22 39.36
C THR A 22 24.99 -8.82 37.95
N PRO A 23 24.88 -9.75 36.99
CA PRO A 23 24.31 -9.45 35.69
C PRO A 23 22.90 -8.91 35.93
N LYS A 24 22.70 -7.61 35.66
CA LYS A 24 21.34 -7.11 35.44
C LYS A 24 20.85 -7.84 34.21
N GLU A 25 20.03 -8.86 34.43
CA GLU A 25 19.19 -9.43 33.39
C GLU A 25 18.50 -8.26 32.68
N PRO A 26 18.64 -8.13 31.35
CA PRO A 26 17.85 -7.17 30.60
C PRO A 26 16.38 -7.52 30.84
N ASP A 27 15.60 -6.56 31.33
CA ASP A 27 14.15 -6.65 31.47
C ASP A 27 13.55 -7.31 30.21
N PRO A 28 12.77 -8.39 30.34
CA PRO A 28 12.14 -8.98 29.18
C PRO A 28 11.06 -8.01 28.71
N SER A 29 11.20 -7.58 27.46
CA SER A 29 10.07 -7.22 26.62
C SER A 29 9.24 -6.03 27.08
N LYS A 30 9.74 -4.82 26.82
CA LYS A 30 8.89 -3.93 26.03
C LYS A 30 9.02 -4.39 24.59
N ALA A 31 8.15 -5.31 24.18
CA ALA A 31 7.77 -5.40 22.78
C ALA A 31 7.33 -3.98 22.39
N ALA A 32 8.21 -3.24 21.73
CA ALA A 32 7.82 -2.03 21.05
C ALA A 32 6.81 -2.50 20.01
N THR A 33 5.51 -2.32 20.30
CA THR A 33 4.51 -2.42 19.26
C THR A 33 5.00 -1.50 18.16
N PRO A 34 5.24 -1.99 16.93
CA PRO A 34 5.60 -1.10 15.85
C PRO A 34 4.45 -0.09 15.76
N THR A 35 4.72 1.14 16.19
CA THR A 35 3.78 2.23 16.03
C THR A 35 3.91 2.59 14.56
N THR A 36 3.21 1.86 13.71
CA THR A 36 3.01 2.27 12.33
C THR A 36 2.43 3.68 12.41
N PRO A 37 3.07 4.68 11.76
CA PRO A 37 2.51 6.03 11.71
C PRO A 37 1.05 5.95 11.28
N ALA A 38 0.17 6.69 11.95
CA ALA A 38 -1.22 6.75 11.54
C ALA A 38 -1.26 7.31 10.11
N VAL A 39 -1.60 6.46 9.14
CA VAL A 39 -1.81 6.88 7.75
C VAL A 39 -3.00 7.83 7.77
N ALA A 40 -2.85 9.02 7.18
CA ALA A 40 -3.94 9.99 7.09
C ALA A 40 -4.91 9.57 5.98
N VAL A 41 -6.21 9.77 6.21
CA VAL A 41 -7.23 9.57 5.18
C VAL A 41 -6.94 10.54 4.03
N PRO A 42 -6.88 10.09 2.77
CA PRO A 42 -6.68 10.96 1.62
C PRO A 42 -7.76 12.03 1.53
N THR A 43 -7.35 13.27 1.29
CA THR A 43 -8.29 14.39 1.13
C THR A 43 -8.58 14.61 -0.35
N MET A 44 -9.86 14.74 -0.72
CA MET A 44 -10.26 15.00 -2.10
C MET A 44 -9.74 16.37 -2.58
N PRO A 45 -8.97 16.44 -3.68
CA PRO A 45 -8.46 17.71 -4.19
C PRO A 45 -9.59 18.55 -4.81
N PRO A 46 -9.52 19.89 -4.79
CA PRO A 46 -10.57 20.76 -5.36
C PRO A 46 -10.88 20.45 -6.82
N GLN A 47 -9.84 20.15 -7.62
CA GLN A 47 -9.98 19.82 -9.04
C GLN A 47 -10.85 18.57 -9.27
N ALA A 48 -10.85 17.60 -8.35
CA ALA A 48 -11.70 16.40 -8.46
C ALA A 48 -13.20 16.70 -8.33
N SER A 49 -13.58 17.93 -7.98
CA SER A 49 -14.98 18.39 -7.95
C SER A 49 -15.39 19.15 -9.22
N GLU A 50 -14.46 19.38 -10.15
CA GLU A 50 -14.74 20.08 -11.41
C GLU A 50 -15.42 19.16 -12.42
N ASP A 51 -16.41 19.70 -13.13
CA ASP A 51 -17.13 18.98 -14.19
C ASP A 51 -16.32 18.97 -15.51
N SER A 52 -15.05 18.60 -15.45
CA SER A 52 -14.06 18.64 -16.54
C SER A 52 -13.36 17.29 -16.72
N PRO A 53 -12.82 16.98 -17.92
CA PRO A 53 -12.03 15.75 -18.12
C PRO A 53 -10.91 15.66 -17.09
N GLU A 54 -10.25 16.78 -16.81
CA GLU A 54 -9.18 16.88 -15.83
C GLU A 54 -9.70 16.64 -14.41
N GLY A 55 -10.91 17.10 -14.08
CA GLY A 55 -11.57 16.80 -12.80
C GLY A 55 -11.88 15.31 -12.62
N ALA A 56 -12.32 14.63 -13.68
CA ALA A 56 -12.52 13.19 -13.66
C ALA A 56 -11.19 12.42 -13.46
N ALA A 57 -10.11 12.83 -14.14
CA ALA A 57 -8.78 12.26 -13.94
C ALA A 57 -8.27 12.50 -12.50
N ALA A 58 -8.44 13.71 -11.97
CA ALA A 58 -8.07 14.05 -10.60
C ALA A 58 -8.88 13.22 -9.58
N PHE A 59 -10.15 12.96 -9.86
CA PHE A 59 -10.98 12.09 -9.04
C PHE A 59 -10.50 10.63 -9.06
N VAL A 60 -10.14 10.06 -10.22
CA VAL A 60 -9.59 8.70 -10.27
C VAL A 60 -8.26 8.60 -9.54
N LYS A 61 -7.40 9.61 -9.65
CA LYS A 61 -6.19 9.65 -8.81
C LYS A 61 -6.56 9.60 -7.33
N HIS A 62 -7.51 10.43 -6.90
CA HIS A 62 -7.96 10.43 -5.51
C HIS A 62 -8.57 9.08 -5.09
N TYR A 63 -9.34 8.43 -5.96
CA TYR A 63 -9.88 7.09 -5.72
C TYR A 63 -8.75 6.08 -5.48
N VAL A 64 -7.68 6.09 -6.28
CA VAL A 64 -6.53 5.20 -6.08
C VAL A 64 -5.80 5.49 -4.76
N ASP A 65 -5.64 6.77 -4.40
CA ASP A 65 -5.08 7.13 -3.10
C ASP A 65 -5.95 6.56 -1.94
N VAL A 66 -7.29 6.63 -2.06
CA VAL A 66 -8.25 6.06 -1.09
C VAL A 66 -8.21 4.53 -1.09
N PHE A 67 -8.07 3.89 -2.25
CA PHE A 67 -7.92 2.45 -2.39
C PHE A 67 -6.66 1.95 -1.66
N ASN A 68 -5.52 2.61 -1.86
CA ASN A 68 -4.26 2.27 -1.19
C ASN A 68 -4.36 2.49 0.32
N TYR A 69 -4.99 3.59 0.74
CA TYR A 69 -5.28 3.83 2.16
C TYR A 69 -6.10 2.70 2.79
N ALA A 70 -7.19 2.30 2.12
CA ALA A 70 -8.05 1.22 2.59
C ALA A 70 -7.30 -0.12 2.65
N ALA A 71 -6.48 -0.44 1.65
CA ALA A 71 -5.64 -1.63 1.63
C ALA A 71 -4.64 -1.67 2.80
N ALA A 72 -3.96 -0.55 3.06
CA ALA A 72 -2.95 -0.44 4.10
C ALA A 72 -3.54 -0.42 5.53
N THR A 73 -4.75 0.13 5.71
CA THR A 73 -5.32 0.39 7.04
C THR A 73 -6.49 -0.52 7.41
N GLY A 74 -7.18 -1.08 6.42
CA GLY A 74 -8.48 -1.73 6.58
C GLY A 74 -9.64 -0.75 6.82
N ASP A 75 -9.40 0.57 6.85
CA ASP A 75 -10.48 1.56 6.91
C ASP A 75 -11.01 1.84 5.50
N VAL A 76 -12.15 1.23 5.21
CA VAL A 76 -12.78 1.22 3.88
C VAL A 76 -13.90 2.23 3.75
N LYS A 77 -14.15 3.06 4.79
CA LYS A 77 -15.31 3.94 4.84
C LYS A 77 -15.37 4.89 3.64
N GLU A 78 -14.25 5.55 3.34
CA GLU A 78 -14.18 6.49 2.22
C GLU A 78 -14.26 5.77 0.88
N LEU A 79 -13.58 4.62 0.74
CA LEU A 79 -13.64 3.79 -0.45
C LEU A 79 -15.09 3.43 -0.79
N SER A 80 -15.86 2.94 0.18
CA SER A 80 -17.28 2.64 0.01
C SER A 80 -18.13 3.89 -0.28
N ALA A 81 -17.79 5.05 0.28
CA ALA A 81 -18.55 6.29 0.07
C ALA A 81 -18.46 6.81 -1.36
N ILE A 82 -17.28 6.75 -1.98
CA ILE A 82 -17.02 7.26 -3.34
C ILE A 82 -17.25 6.22 -4.45
N SER A 83 -17.59 4.97 -4.07
CA SER A 83 -17.82 3.86 -5.01
C SER A 83 -19.02 2.99 -4.66
N SER A 84 -20.01 3.58 -3.98
CA SER A 84 -21.18 2.87 -3.42
C SER A 84 -22.01 2.04 -4.42
N LYS A 85 -21.91 2.35 -5.72
CA LYS A 85 -22.61 1.65 -6.80
C LYS A 85 -21.71 0.71 -7.60
N CYS A 86 -20.42 0.69 -7.31
CA CYS A 86 -19.43 -0.15 -7.96
C CYS A 86 -19.32 -1.49 -7.25
N LYS A 87 -19.76 -2.55 -7.93
CA LYS A 87 -19.71 -3.91 -7.38
C LYS A 87 -18.27 -4.39 -7.13
N PRO A 88 -17.32 -4.29 -8.11
CA PRO A 88 -15.93 -4.68 -7.83
C PRO A 88 -15.31 -3.90 -6.67
N CYS A 89 -15.64 -2.62 -6.52
CA CYS A 89 -15.15 -1.77 -5.44
C CYS A 89 -15.64 -2.22 -4.06
N SER A 90 -16.86 -2.75 -3.99
CA SER A 90 -17.40 -3.32 -2.74
C SER A 90 -16.67 -4.60 -2.35
N GLU A 91 -16.32 -5.45 -3.33
CA GLU A 91 -15.53 -6.67 -3.09
C GLU A 91 -14.14 -6.33 -2.54
N TYR A 92 -13.45 -5.33 -3.12
CA TYR A 92 -12.18 -4.84 -2.57
C TYR A 92 -12.31 -4.30 -1.14
N ALA A 93 -13.38 -3.55 -0.86
CA ALA A 93 -13.64 -3.03 0.49
C ALA A 93 -13.87 -4.17 1.51
N GLU A 94 -14.63 -5.19 1.14
CA GLU A 94 -14.83 -6.39 1.98
C GLU A 94 -13.49 -7.08 2.26
N ASP A 95 -12.69 -7.32 1.20
CA ASP A 95 -11.37 -7.94 1.33
C ASP A 95 -10.47 -7.15 2.27
N PHE A 96 -10.29 -5.84 2.05
CA PHE A 96 -9.43 -4.99 2.87
C PHE A 96 -9.88 -4.89 4.32
N SER A 97 -11.19 -4.81 4.57
CA SER A 97 -11.72 -4.77 5.93
C SER A 97 -11.50 -6.08 6.70
N SER A 98 -11.37 -7.20 5.97
CA SER A 98 -11.16 -8.54 6.55
C SER A 98 -9.68 -8.86 6.84
N LEU A 99 -8.74 -8.11 6.25
CA LEU A 99 -7.31 -8.35 6.41
C LEU A 99 -6.81 -8.04 7.83
N GLN A 100 -6.13 -9.04 8.41
CA GLN A 100 -5.35 -8.85 9.63
C GLN A 100 -4.24 -7.81 9.41
N PRO A 101 -3.92 -6.95 10.39
CA PRO A 101 -2.90 -5.90 10.22
C PRO A 101 -1.54 -6.40 9.69
N SER A 102 -1.11 -7.61 10.09
CA SER A 102 0.15 -8.22 9.65
C SER A 102 0.15 -8.70 8.19
N SER A 103 -1.04 -8.86 7.59
CA SER A 103 -1.23 -9.35 6.22
C SER A 103 -1.49 -8.21 5.23
N ARG A 104 -1.53 -6.96 5.70
CA ARG A 104 -1.75 -5.79 4.84
C ARG A 104 -0.50 -5.46 4.03
N PRO A 105 -0.67 -4.93 2.81
CA PRO A 105 0.46 -4.53 1.97
C PRO A 105 1.34 -3.48 2.69
N GLN A 106 2.64 -3.61 2.49
CA GLN A 106 3.60 -2.58 2.87
C GLN A 106 3.81 -1.67 1.66
N GLY A 107 3.26 -0.46 1.70
CA GLY A 107 3.25 0.47 0.58
C GLY A 107 1.93 0.48 -0.18
N ASP A 108 1.94 1.08 -1.36
CA ASP A 108 0.77 1.22 -2.22
C ASP A 108 0.39 -0.14 -2.82
N ALA A 109 -0.89 -0.50 -2.72
CA ALA A 109 -1.41 -1.71 -3.36
C ALA A 109 -1.45 -1.54 -4.88
N TRP A 110 -1.78 -0.33 -5.34
CA TRP A 110 -1.81 0.09 -6.73
C TRP A 110 -0.92 1.31 -6.94
N GLU A 111 0.00 1.22 -7.90
CA GLU A 111 0.70 2.38 -8.44
C GLU A 111 -0.02 2.87 -9.70
N LEU A 112 -0.40 4.15 -9.70
CA LEU A 112 -1.07 4.79 -10.83
C LEU A 112 -0.05 5.25 -11.87
N GLY A 113 -0.18 4.74 -13.09
CA GLY A 113 0.57 5.15 -14.27
C GLY A 113 -0.17 6.18 -15.10
N ASP A 114 -0.12 5.99 -16.43
CA ASP A 114 -0.76 6.89 -17.39
C ASP A 114 -2.28 6.93 -17.20
N VAL A 115 -2.86 8.13 -17.26
CA VAL A 115 -4.31 8.36 -17.15
C VAL A 115 -4.82 9.05 -18.40
N GLY A 116 -5.78 8.41 -19.07
CA GLY A 116 -6.48 8.92 -20.24
C GLY A 116 -7.97 9.11 -19.96
N VAL A 117 -8.56 10.19 -20.47
CA VAL A 117 -10.00 10.44 -20.33
C VAL A 117 -10.66 10.37 -21.68
N SER A 118 -11.77 9.64 -21.74
CA SER A 118 -12.63 9.54 -22.91
C SER A 118 -14.07 9.80 -22.52
N THR A 119 -14.88 10.22 -23.48
CA THR A 119 -16.32 10.37 -23.30
C THR A 119 -17.01 9.48 -24.31
N GLU A 120 -17.84 8.55 -23.84
CA GLU A 120 -18.61 7.64 -24.67
C GLU A 120 -20.07 7.70 -24.26
N ALA A 121 -20.98 7.97 -25.21
CA ALA A 121 -22.42 8.07 -24.97
C ALA A 121 -22.82 9.01 -23.79
N GLY A 122 -22.02 10.05 -23.52
CA GLY A 122 -22.26 11.00 -22.43
C GLY A 122 -21.71 10.57 -21.06
N ASN A 123 -21.12 9.38 -20.95
CA ASN A 123 -20.44 8.92 -19.75
C ASN A 123 -18.94 9.21 -19.85
N ARG A 124 -18.37 9.75 -18.77
CA ARG A 124 -16.92 9.92 -18.64
C ARG A 124 -16.32 8.59 -18.26
N ARG A 125 -15.37 8.14 -19.07
CA ARG A 125 -14.57 6.95 -18.81
C ARG A 125 -13.13 7.38 -18.65
N VAL A 126 -12.53 6.96 -17.54
CA VAL A 126 -11.12 7.22 -17.26
C VAL A 126 -10.40 5.90 -17.41
N GLN A 127 -9.50 5.82 -18.37
CA GLN A 127 -8.56 4.72 -18.50
C GLN A 127 -7.33 5.05 -17.66
N ALA A 128 -6.83 4.08 -16.90
CA ALA A 128 -5.57 4.23 -16.21
C ALA A 128 -4.76 2.94 -16.22
N SER A 129 -3.45 3.10 -16.39
CA SER A 129 -2.50 2.02 -16.19
C SER A 129 -2.26 1.84 -14.68
N ILE A 130 -2.37 0.61 -14.19
CA ILE A 130 -2.20 0.27 -12.77
C ILE A 130 -1.18 -0.85 -12.65
N SER A 131 -0.14 -0.65 -11.83
CA SER A 131 0.75 -1.72 -11.41
C SER A 131 0.35 -2.18 -10.00
N SER A 132 0.15 -3.48 -9.81
CA SER A 132 -0.25 -4.03 -8.51
C SER A 132 0.95 -4.54 -7.72
N LEU A 133 0.96 -4.29 -6.41
CA LEU A 133 2.01 -4.78 -5.52
C LEU A 133 2.00 -6.32 -5.49
N GLY A 134 3.12 -6.93 -5.88
CA GLY A 134 3.29 -8.39 -5.92
C GLY A 134 3.16 -9.02 -7.31
N ASP A 135 2.72 -8.27 -8.31
CA ASP A 135 2.69 -8.70 -9.71
C ASP A 135 3.93 -8.17 -10.44
N ALA A 136 4.97 -9.01 -10.55
CA ALA A 136 6.27 -8.60 -11.11
C ALA A 136 6.24 -8.24 -12.61
N ASP A 137 5.22 -8.67 -13.35
CA ASP A 137 5.18 -8.58 -14.82
C ASP A 137 3.85 -8.02 -15.40
N GLY A 138 2.92 -7.53 -14.56
CA GLY A 138 1.58 -7.12 -15.03
C GLY A 138 1.21 -5.69 -14.67
N SER A 139 1.22 -4.78 -15.65
CA SER A 139 0.38 -3.57 -15.60
C SER A 139 -1.01 -3.93 -16.13
N TYR A 140 -2.04 -3.46 -15.42
CA TYR A 140 -3.43 -3.59 -15.80
C TYR A 140 -3.88 -2.28 -16.44
N GLU A 141 -4.56 -2.37 -17.57
CA GLU A 141 -5.26 -1.21 -18.13
C GLU A 141 -6.68 -1.19 -17.59
N LEU A 142 -6.90 -0.45 -16.51
CA LEU A 142 -8.22 -0.36 -15.89
C LEU A 142 -9.05 0.76 -16.53
N LEU A 143 -10.32 0.48 -16.76
CA LEU A 143 -11.32 1.41 -17.20
C LEU A 143 -12.27 1.72 -16.05
N PHE A 144 -12.19 2.93 -15.52
CA PHE A 144 -13.08 3.47 -14.51
C PHE A 144 -14.27 4.14 -15.19
N GLU A 145 -15.47 3.63 -14.91
CA GLU A 145 -16.72 4.26 -15.31
C GLU A 145 -17.19 5.17 -14.17
N LEU A 146 -17.33 6.47 -14.45
CA LEU A 146 -17.73 7.46 -13.44
C LEU A 146 -19.17 7.91 -13.64
N SER A 147 -19.77 8.49 -12.61
CA SER A 147 -20.98 9.31 -12.76
C SER A 147 -20.75 10.45 -13.75
N SER A 148 -21.79 10.84 -14.50
CA SER A 148 -21.66 11.80 -15.59
C SER A 148 -21.20 13.21 -15.14
N HIS A 149 -21.52 13.58 -13.90
CA HIS A 149 -21.21 14.88 -13.29
C HIS A 149 -20.70 14.70 -11.85
N PRO A 150 -19.98 15.70 -11.30
CA PRO A 150 -19.58 15.71 -9.91
C PRO A 150 -20.77 15.91 -8.94
N PRO A 151 -20.65 15.50 -7.66
CA PRO A 151 -19.52 14.77 -7.08
C PRO A 151 -19.39 13.39 -7.74
N PHE A 152 -18.18 13.07 -8.20
CA PHE A 152 -17.97 11.84 -8.95
C PHE A 152 -18.14 10.62 -8.05
N GLN A 153 -18.65 9.55 -8.64
CA GLN A 153 -18.71 8.22 -8.05
C GLN A 153 -18.11 7.24 -9.03
N VAL A 154 -17.31 6.30 -8.55
CA VAL A 154 -16.95 5.13 -9.36
C VAL A 154 -18.16 4.22 -9.44
N LEU A 155 -18.61 3.95 -10.66
CA LEU A 155 -19.76 3.10 -10.97
C LEU A 155 -19.33 1.69 -11.38
N ASP A 156 -18.17 1.57 -12.02
CA ASP A 156 -17.58 0.28 -12.39
C ASP A 156 -16.06 0.40 -12.61
N ILE A 157 -15.34 -0.71 -12.47
CA ILE A 157 -13.93 -0.85 -12.82
C ILE A 157 -13.77 -2.14 -13.61
N ARG A 158 -13.23 -2.05 -14.83
CA ARG A 158 -13.02 -3.20 -15.71
C ARG A 158 -11.59 -3.23 -16.23
N ASP A 159 -10.98 -4.41 -16.26
CA ASP A 159 -9.71 -4.63 -16.96
C ASP A 159 -9.98 -4.61 -18.47
N ARG A 160 -9.27 -3.77 -19.21
CA ARG A 160 -9.39 -3.66 -20.67
C ARG A 160 -8.70 -4.78 -21.42
N THR A 161 -7.78 -5.48 -20.76
CA THR A 161 -6.94 -6.52 -21.38
C THR A 161 -7.60 -7.90 -21.37
N LYS A 162 -8.74 -8.04 -20.67
CA LYS A 162 -9.50 -9.28 -20.51
C LYS A 162 -10.92 -9.13 -21.02
#